data_AF-A0A836ZQ89-F1
#
_entry.id   AF-A0A836ZQ89-F1
#
_cell.length_a   1.000
_cell.length_b   1.000
_cell.length_c   1.000
_cell.angle_alpha   90.00
_cell.angle_beta   90.00
_cell.angle_gamma   90.00
#
_symmetry.space_group_name_H-M   'P 1'
#
loop_
_entity.id
_entity.type
_entity.pdbx_description
1 polymer ?
#
loop_
_entity_poly.entity_id
_entity_poly.type
_entity_poly.pdbx_seq_one_letter_code
_entity_poly.pdbx_strand_id
1 'polypeptide(L)'
;SCVWPQVPPADPAAANDILMRALGLVGTPYRFGGNTPETGFDCSGLVTYVYKDVLALALPRTSRELAAIQGPRIPPERLATRGL
;
A
#
# COMPACT_ATOMS: atom_id res chain seq x y z
N SER A 1 -24.97 -5.64 0.56
CA SER A 1 -23.82 -6.23 1.26
C SER A 1 -22.74 -6.47 0.23
N CYS A 2 -21.65 -5.69 0.24
CA CYS A 2 -20.52 -5.93 -0.67
C CYS A 2 -19.65 -7.03 -0.05
N VAL A 3 -19.76 -8.25 -0.55
CA VAL A 3 -18.84 -9.33 -0.19
C VAL A 3 -17.60 -9.14 -1.04
N TRP A 4 -16.49 -8.75 -0.41
CA TRP A 4 -15.20 -8.67 -1.07
C TRP A 4 -14.65 -10.09 -1.23
N PRO A 5 -14.30 -10.49 -2.47
CA PRO A 5 -13.73 -11.81 -2.72
C PRO A 5 -12.39 -11.93 -2.01
N GLN A 6 -12.22 -13.00 -1.24
CA GLN A 6 -10.96 -13.32 -0.59
C GLN A 6 -10.06 -13.99 -1.63
N VAL A 7 -9.15 -13.22 -2.22
CA VAL A 7 -8.10 -13.73 -3.11
C VAL A 7 -6.78 -13.68 -2.35
N PRO A 8 -6.16 -14.81 -1.97
CA PRO A 8 -4.89 -14.76 -1.29
C PRO A 8 -3.83 -14.08 -2.18
N PRO A 9 -3.03 -13.15 -1.62
CA PRO A 9 -1.94 -12.54 -2.37
C PRO A 9 -0.91 -13.62 -2.75
N ALA A 10 -0.16 -13.37 -3.83
CA ALA A 10 0.88 -14.30 -4.28
C ALA A 10 1.95 -14.57 -3.21
N ASP A 11 2.22 -13.57 -2.37
CA ASP A 11 3.06 -13.68 -1.17
C ASP A 11 2.29 -13.16 0.06
N PRO A 12 1.65 -14.06 0.83
CA PRO A 12 0.92 -13.70 2.05
C PRO A 12 1.78 -13.13 3.17
N ALA A 13 3.04 -13.55 3.27
CA ALA A 13 3.95 -13.05 4.31
C ALA A 13 4.31 -11.59 4.03
N ALA A 14 4.75 -11.29 2.80
CA ALA A 14 5.04 -9.93 2.37
C ALA A 14 3.81 -9.00 2.52
N ALA A 15 2.63 -9.47 2.13
CA ALA A 15 1.39 -8.71 2.27
C ALA A 15 1.05 -8.40 3.74
N ASN A 16 1.31 -9.36 4.64
CA ASN A 16 1.11 -9.16 6.07
C ASN A 16 2.12 -8.15 6.65
N ASP A 17 3.39 -8.23 6.25
CA ASP A 17 4.43 -7.30 6.74
C ASP A 17 4.16 -5.86 6.30
N ILE A 18 3.72 -5.68 5.04
CA ILE A 18 3.25 -4.38 4.52
C ILE A 18 2.09 -3.85 5.38
N LEU A 19 1.09 -4.70 5.66
CA LEU A 19 -0.06 -4.32 6.47
C LEU A 19 0.36 -3.92 7.89
N MET A 20 1.17 -4.73 8.56
CA MET A 20 1.62 -4.47 9.92
C MET A 20 2.45 -3.20 10.01
N ARG A 21 3.31 -2.95 9.01
CA ARG A 21 4.04 -1.68 8.92
C ARG A 21 3.10 -0.49 8.72
N ALA A 22 2.13 -0.58 7.82
CA ALA A 22 1.16 0.49 7.61
C ALA A 22 0.33 0.77 8.88
N LEU A 23 -0.07 -0.28 9.62
CA LEU A 23 -0.79 -0.15 10.88
C LEU A 23 0.06 0.57 11.95
N GLY A 24 1.36 0.30 12.02
CA GLY A 24 2.28 1.01 12.92
C GLY A 24 2.41 2.51 12.66
N LEU A 25 1.97 2.99 11.50
CA LEU A 25 1.99 4.41 11.11
C LEU A 25 0.65 5.11 11.37
N VAL A 26 -0.36 4.39 11.84
CA VAL A 26 -1.67 4.97 12.19
C VAL A 26 -1.49 6.03 13.27
N GLY A 27 -2.12 7.19 13.05
CA GLY A 27 -1.96 8.38 13.90
C GLY A 27 -0.96 9.40 13.34
N THR A 28 -0.13 9.03 12.36
CA THR A 28 0.71 9.99 11.64
C THR A 28 -0.17 11.01 10.88
N PRO A 29 0.05 12.33 11.04
CA PRO A 29 -0.78 13.34 10.38
C PRO A 29 -0.76 13.26 8.85
N TYR A 30 -1.90 13.55 8.23
CA TYR A 30 -1.95 13.76 6.79
C TYR A 30 -1.29 15.09 6.41
N ARG A 31 -0.32 15.05 5.50
CA ARG A 31 0.31 16.26 4.92
C ARG A 31 0.52 16.10 3.43
N PHE A 32 0.02 17.05 2.66
CA PHE A 32 0.23 17.09 1.21
C PHE A 32 1.72 17.19 0.90
N GLY A 33 2.25 16.26 0.10
CA GLY A 33 3.69 16.16 -0.15
C GLY A 33 4.48 15.41 0.94
N GLY A 34 3.83 15.01 2.04
CA GLY A 34 4.45 14.27 3.14
C GLY A 34 4.77 12.81 2.76
N ASN A 35 5.92 12.32 3.22
CA ASN A 35 6.46 11.00 2.86
C ASN A 35 7.29 10.35 3.98
N THR A 36 7.15 10.81 5.22
CA THR A 36 7.91 10.31 6.38
C THR A 36 7.04 10.32 7.65
N PRO A 37 7.29 9.45 8.64
CA PRO A 37 6.56 9.46 9.90
C PRO A 37 6.62 10.81 10.64
N GLU A 38 7.76 11.51 10.55
CA GLU A 38 8.00 12.75 11.32
C GLU A 38 7.24 13.95 10.75
N THR A 39 7.15 14.05 9.43
CA THR A 39 6.52 15.20 8.74
C THR A 39 5.07 14.95 8.33
N GLY A 40 4.63 13.69 8.35
CA GLY A 40 3.32 13.27 7.88
C GLY A 40 3.36 12.56 6.53
N PHE A 41 2.21 12.03 6.12
CA PHE A 41 2.04 11.33 4.85
C PHE A 41 0.93 11.92 3.99
N ASP A 42 1.11 11.89 2.68
CA ASP A 42 0.00 11.86 1.73
C ASP A 42 -0.30 10.42 1.26
N CYS A 43 -1.33 10.27 0.42
CA CYS A 43 -1.79 8.98 -0.07
C CYS A 43 -0.66 8.16 -0.74
N SER A 44 0.13 8.78 -1.61
CA SER A 44 1.26 8.14 -2.27
C SER A 44 2.51 8.04 -1.40
N GLY A 45 2.73 8.99 -0.49
CA GLY A 45 3.86 9.01 0.44
C GLY A 45 3.82 7.83 1.39
N LEU A 46 2.64 7.48 1.90
CA LEU A 46 2.48 6.29 2.74
C LEU A 46 2.79 5.01 1.98
N VAL A 47 2.21 4.84 0.78
CA VAL A 47 2.39 3.63 -0.04
C VAL A 47 3.86 3.44 -0.40
N THR A 48 4.51 4.48 -0.89
CA THR A 48 5.93 4.44 -1.27
C THR A 48 6.83 4.13 -0.09
N TYR A 49 6.56 4.71 1.08
CA TYR A 49 7.33 4.48 2.30
C TYR A 49 7.24 3.02 2.77
N VAL A 50 6.04 2.45 2.88
CA VAL A 50 5.84 1.07 3.37
C VAL A 50 6.47 0.04 2.43
N TYR A 51 6.25 0.18 1.12
CA TYR A 51 6.80 -0.76 0.13
C TYR A 51 8.33 -0.66 0.01
N LYS A 52 8.88 0.56 0.12
CA LYS A 52 10.33 0.73 0.16
C LYS A 52 10.95 0.06 1.38
N ASP A 53 10.31 0.14 2.53
CA ASP A 53 10.89 -0.40 3.75
C ASP A 53 10.79 -1.93 3.82
N VAL A 54 9.63 -2.49 3.51
CA VAL A 54 9.40 -3.94 3.63
C VAL A 54 10.03 -4.71 2.46
N LEU A 55 9.96 -4.18 1.24
CA LEU A 55 10.34 -4.89 0.02
C LEU A 55 11.53 -4.27 -0.72
N ALA A 56 12.16 -3.21 -0.20
CA ALA A 56 13.18 -2.43 -0.90
C ALA A 56 12.71 -1.89 -2.28
N LEU A 57 11.39 -1.78 -2.48
CA LEU A 57 10.81 -1.41 -3.76
C LEU A 57 10.76 0.11 -3.93
N ALA A 58 11.45 0.62 -4.95
CA ALA A 58 11.38 2.03 -5.31
C ALA A 58 10.14 2.31 -6.16
N LEU A 59 9.11 2.87 -5.52
CA LEU A 59 7.88 3.28 -6.20
C LEU A 59 7.90 4.77 -6.58
N PRO A 60 7.23 5.17 -7.68
CA PRO A 60 7.01 6.56 -8.05
C PRO A 60 6.33 7.38 -6.96
N ARG A 61 6.65 8.67 -6.90
CA ARG A 61 6.23 9.54 -5.78
C ARG A 61 4.75 9.88 -5.82
N THR A 62 4.11 9.93 -6.98
CA THR A 62 2.71 10.39 -7.09
C THR A 62 1.73 9.25 -7.33
N SER A 63 0.49 9.41 -6.83
CA SER A 63 -0.59 8.45 -7.08
C SER A 63 -0.90 8.27 -8.57
N ARG A 64 -0.71 9.32 -9.37
CA ARG A 64 -0.90 9.25 -10.83
C ARG A 64 0.15 8.34 -11.48
N GLU A 65 1.41 8.45 -11.08
CA GLU A 65 2.47 7.59 -11.58
C GLU A 65 2.33 6.17 -11.06
N LEU A 66 1.97 5.98 -9.78
CA LEU A 66 1.64 4.68 -9.21
C LEU A 66 0.56 3.95 -10.03
N ALA A 67 -0.51 4.66 -10.39
CA ALA A 67 -1.58 4.11 -11.22
C ALA A 67 -1.17 3.85 -12.67
N ALA A 68 -0.11 4.52 -13.15
CA ALA A 68 0.45 4.33 -14.48
C ALA A 68 1.47 3.19 -14.56
N ILE A 69 1.93 2.64 -13.42
CA ILE A 69 2.81 1.47 -13.41
C ILE A 69 2.08 0.32 -14.10
N GLN A 70 2.74 -0.26 -15.10
CA GLN A 70 2.26 -1.45 -15.78
C GLN A 70 2.50 -2.68 -14.90
N GLY A 71 1.55 -2.97 -14.02
CA GLY A 71 1.41 -4.25 -13.36
C GLY A 71 0.24 -5.06 -13.96
N PRO A 72 0.10 -6.35 -13.61
CA PRO A 72 -1.10 -7.11 -13.93
C PRO A 72 -2.33 -6.36 -13.42
N ARG A 73 -3.24 -5.98 -14.32
CA ARG A 73 -4.51 -5.39 -13.90
C ARG A 73 -5.31 -6.47 -13.16
N ILE A 74 -5.50 -6.25 -11.87
CA ILE A 74 -6.38 -7.08 -11.06
C ILE A 74 -7.79 -6.51 -11.20
N PRO A 75 -8.75 -7.30 -11.69
CA PRO A 75 -10.12 -6.81 -11.80
C PRO A 75 -10.70 -6.58 -10.38
N PRO A 76 -11.66 -5.66 -10.20
CA PRO A 76 -12.16 -5.28 -8.88
C PRO A 76 -12.61 -6.47 -8.01
N GLU A 77 -13.23 -7.47 -8.63
CA GLU A 77 -13.66 -8.74 -8.02
C GLU A 77 -12.51 -9.70 -7.69
N ARG A 78 -11.26 -9.27 -7.83
CA ARG A 78 -10.09 -10.01 -7.36
C ARG A 78 -9.20 -9.18 -6.44
N LEU A 79 -9.62 -7.94 -6.13
CA LEU A 79 -8.99 -7.17 -5.08
C LEU A 79 -9.27 -7.85 -3.75
N ALA A 80 -8.20 -8.09 -3.00
CA ALA A 80 -8.30 -8.78 -1.74
C ALA A 80 -7.56 -8.00 -0.66
N THR A 81 -8.21 -7.92 0.49
CA THR A 81 -7.56 -7.65 1.76
C THR A 81 -6.96 -8.95 2.28
N ARG A 82 -5.98 -8.88 3.18
CA ARG A 82 -5.41 -10.00 3.96
C ARG A 82 -6.25 -11.29 3.88
N GLY A 83 -5.71 -12.33 3.24
CA GLY A 83 -6.35 -13.65 3.23
C GLY A 83 -6.29 -14.26 4.62
N LEU A 84 -7.45 -14.38 5.27
CA LEU A 84 -7.70 -15.37 6.32
C LEU A 84 -8.67 -16.41 5.76
#